data_AF-A0A378LU37-F1
#
_entry.id   AF-A0A378LU37-F1
#
_cell.length_a   1.000
_cell.length_b   1.000
_cell.length_c   1.000
_cell.angle_alpha   90.00
_cell.angle_beta   90.00
_cell.angle_gamma   90.00
#
_symmetry.space_group_name_H-M   'P 1'
#
loop_
_entity.id
_entity.type
_entity.pdbx_description
1 polymer ?
#
loop_
_entity_poly.entity_id
_entity_poly.type
_entity_poly.pdbx_seq_one_letter_code
_entity_poly.pdbx_strand_id
1 'polypeptide(L)'
;MFYTINYLRLYALFLLIIFDWHYFFNLCYEKGRGLSMVFVSFYFNAPCIYWATFAICATFILLFILSELLRLFFIFVLRKKRLGLAANILIVASVAWLLHLIKLFSLTT
;
A
#
# COMPACT_ATOMS: atom_id res chain seq x y z
N MET A 1 -7.23 18.12 12.40
CA MET A 1 -6.35 16.95 12.65
C MET A 1 -6.75 15.69 11.88
N PHE A 2 -8.04 15.36 11.73
CA PHE A 2 -8.45 14.21 10.89
C PHE A 2 -8.11 14.41 9.41
N TYR A 3 -8.37 15.60 8.85
CA TYR A 3 -8.02 15.93 7.46
C TYR A 3 -6.51 15.75 7.18
N THR A 4 -5.63 16.25 8.06
CA THR A 4 -4.17 16.13 7.90
C THR A 4 -3.66 14.69 7.86
N ILE A 5 -4.29 13.76 8.58
CA ILE A 5 -3.87 12.35 8.59
C ILE A 5 -4.33 11.65 7.30
N ASN A 6 -5.55 11.94 6.83
CA ASN A 6 -6.05 11.37 5.58
C ASN A 6 -5.24 11.85 4.36
N TYR A 7 -4.86 13.13 4.33
CA TYR A 7 -3.93 13.65 3.31
C TYR A 7 -2.58 12.95 3.36
N LEU A 8 -2.05 12.67 4.55
CA LEU A 8 -0.79 11.95 4.70
C LEU A 8 -0.88 10.51 4.22
N ARG A 9 -2.00 9.82 4.49
CA ARG A 9 -2.26 8.45 3.99
C ARG A 9 -2.34 8.41 2.46
N LEU A 10 -3.03 9.38 1.85
CA LEU A 10 -3.09 9.52 0.40
C LEU A 10 -1.70 9.78 -0.19
N TYR A 11 -0.92 10.66 0.43
CA TYR A 11 0.45 10.94 -0.01
C TYR A 11 1.35 9.69 0.08
N ALA A 12 1.25 8.94 1.18
CA ALA A 12 1.97 7.67 1.34
C ALA A 12 1.55 6.64 0.29
N LEU A 13 0.26 6.57 -0.07
CA LEU A 13 -0.24 5.72 -1.15
C LEU A 13 0.38 6.11 -2.51
N PHE A 14 0.42 7.41 -2.84
CA PHE A 14 1.05 7.87 -4.09
C PHE A 14 2.53 7.50 -4.14
N LEU A 15 3.28 7.68 -3.04
CA LEU A 15 4.67 7.27 -2.97
C LEU A 15 4.82 5.75 -3.15
N LEU A 16 4.00 4.94 -2.48
CA LEU A 16 3.98 3.49 -2.65
C LEU A 16 3.74 3.11 -4.12
N ILE A 17 2.77 3.74 -4.79
CA ILE A 17 2.47 3.47 -6.20
C ILE A 17 3.67 3.82 -7.11
N ILE A 18 4.37 4.93 -6.84
CA ILE A 18 5.52 5.36 -7.64
C ILE A 18 6.73 4.43 -7.41
N PHE A 19 7.06 4.13 -6.16
CA PHE A 19 8.22 3.28 -5.82
C PHE A 19 8.00 1.82 -6.19
N ASP A 20 6.78 1.32 -6.05
CA ASP A 20 6.40 -0.06 -6.36
C ASP A 20 5.63 -0.16 -7.68
N TRP A 21 5.83 0.77 -8.62
CA TRP A 21 5.13 0.75 -9.91
C TRP A 21 5.28 -0.61 -10.60
N HIS A 22 6.49 -1.17 -10.62
CA HIS A 22 6.75 -2.50 -11.16
C HIS A 22 5.90 -3.60 -10.51
N TYR A 23 5.57 -3.48 -9.23
CA TYR A 23 4.76 -4.46 -8.50
C TYR A 23 3.26 -4.31 -8.83
N PHE A 24 2.74 -3.07 -8.85
CA PHE A 24 1.34 -2.84 -9.23
C PHE A 24 1.06 -3.20 -10.69
N PHE A 25 2.06 -3.01 -11.55
CA PHE A 25 1.98 -3.36 -12.97
C PHE A 25 2.55 -4.73 -13.30
N ASN A 26 3.11 -5.50 -12.34
CA ASN A 26 3.69 -6.83 -12.61
C ASN A 26 2.65 -7.77 -13.24
N LEU A 27 1.40 -7.66 -12.78
CA LEU A 27 0.24 -8.37 -13.30
C LEU A 27 -0.10 -8.00 -14.77
N CYS A 28 0.44 -6.90 -15.29
CA CYS A 28 0.35 -6.52 -16.72
C CYS A 28 1.46 -7.13 -17.57
N TYR A 29 2.56 -7.59 -16.96
CA TYR A 29 3.68 -8.21 -17.66
C TYR A 29 3.50 -9.73 -17.84
N GLU A 30 2.68 -10.37 -16.99
CA GLU A 30 2.46 -11.81 -17.04
C GLU A 30 1.39 -12.21 -18.07
N LYS A 31 1.84 -12.66 -19.25
CA LYS A 31 1.05 -13.58 -20.09
C LYS A 31 1.42 -15.02 -19.72
N GLY A 32 0.62 -15.63 -18.85
CA GLY A 32 0.72 -17.05 -18.49
C GLY A 32 1.00 -17.28 -17.01
N ARG A 33 0.03 -17.84 -16.28
CA ARG A 33 0.24 -18.38 -14.94
C ARG A 33 0.93 -19.76 -15.07
N GLY A 34 2.14 -19.92 -14.53
CA GLY A 34 2.86 -21.21 -14.44
C GLY A 34 4.38 -21.12 -14.66
N LEU A 35 5.06 -22.29 -14.64
CA LEU A 35 6.52 -22.52 -14.76
C LEU A 35 7.23 -21.93 -15.99
N SER A 36 6.54 -21.18 -16.84
CA SER A 36 7.07 -20.54 -18.05
C SER A 36 6.70 -19.06 -18.06
N MET A 37 7.40 -18.25 -17.28
CA MET A 37 7.31 -16.79 -17.37
C MET A 37 8.08 -16.34 -18.62
N VAL A 38 7.36 -15.86 -19.64
CA VAL A 38 7.95 -15.15 -20.77
C VAL A 38 7.63 -13.67 -20.57
N PHE A 39 8.66 -12.83 -20.45
CA PHE A 39 8.48 -11.38 -20.41
C PHE A 39 7.98 -10.90 -21.77
N VAL A 40 6.71 -10.50 -21.84
CA VAL A 40 6.09 -9.97 -23.06
C VAL A 40 6.03 -8.44 -22.99
N SER A 41 6.11 -7.78 -24.14
CA SER A 41 5.96 -6.31 -24.28
C SER A 41 4.68 -5.80 -23.61
N PHE A 42 4.78 -4.67 -22.91
CA PHE A 42 3.72 -4.05 -22.11
C PHE A 42 2.40 -3.91 -22.90
N TYR A 43 1.39 -4.72 -22.57
CA TYR A 43 0.07 -4.63 -23.20
C TYR A 43 -0.94 -4.15 -22.15
N PHE A 44 -1.40 -2.89 -22.28
CA PHE A 44 -2.49 -2.36 -21.47
C PHE A 44 -3.79 -3.08 -21.86
N ASN A 45 -4.09 -4.19 -21.20
CA ASN A 45 -5.34 -4.91 -21.37
C ASN A 45 -6.30 -4.58 -20.22
N ALA A 46 -7.60 -4.44 -20.51
CA ALA A 46 -8.63 -4.16 -19.51
C ALA A 46 -8.53 -5.02 -18.22
N PRO A 47 -8.30 -6.35 -18.27
CA PRO A 47 -8.09 -7.16 -17.07
C PRO A 47 -6.95 -6.68 -16.19
N CYS A 48 -5.83 -6.21 -16.77
CA CYS A 48 -4.73 -5.73 -15.94
C CYS A 48 -5.10 -4.47 -15.17
N ILE A 49 -5.82 -3.53 -15.81
CA ILE A 49 -6.26 -2.31 -15.15
C ILE A 49 -7.15 -2.65 -13.94
N TYR A 50 -8.05 -3.65 -14.08
CA TYR A 50 -8.87 -4.11 -12.96
C TYR A 50 -8.04 -4.70 -11.82
N TRP A 51 -7.05 -5.55 -12.12
CA TRP A 51 -6.18 -6.15 -11.11
C TRP A 51 -5.26 -5.13 -10.42
N ALA A 52 -4.66 -4.21 -11.18
CA ALA A 52 -3.86 -3.13 -10.63
C ALA A 52 -4.69 -2.20 -9.74
N THR A 53 -5.90 -1.82 -10.19
CA THR A 53 -6.84 -1.01 -9.39
C THR A 53 -7.26 -1.75 -8.13
N PHE A 54 -7.55 -3.05 -8.21
CA PHE A 54 -7.87 -3.88 -7.06
C PHE A 54 -6.72 -3.93 -6.05
N ALA A 55 -5.49 -4.14 -6.52
CA ALA A 55 -4.30 -4.15 -5.66
C ALA A 55 -4.06 -2.79 -4.98
N ILE A 56 -4.24 -1.68 -5.70
CA ILE A 56 -4.14 -0.32 -5.14
C ILE A 56 -5.20 -0.10 -4.07
N CYS A 57 -6.46 -0.44 -4.35
CA CYS A 57 -7.56 -0.33 -3.40
C CYS A 57 -7.32 -1.20 -2.15
N ALA A 58 -6.88 -2.45 -2.32
CA ALA A 58 -6.55 -3.34 -1.22
C ALA A 58 -5.42 -2.76 -0.34
N THR A 59 -4.36 -2.24 -0.98
CA THR A 59 -3.23 -1.60 -0.27
C THR A 59 -3.68 -0.36 0.50
N PHE A 60 -4.57 0.45 -0.09
CA PHE A 60 -5.15 1.61 0.59
C PHE A 60 -5.96 1.22 1.83
N ILE A 61 -6.83 0.20 1.72
CA ILE A 61 -7.62 -0.31 2.85
C ILE A 61 -6.69 -0.82 3.95
N LEU A 62 -5.66 -1.59 3.59
CA LEU A 62 -4.67 -2.11 4.54
C LEU A 62 -3.93 -0.98 5.27
N LEU A 63 -3.45 0.02 4.52
CA LEU A 63 -2.76 1.19 5.07
C LEU A 63 -3.67 1.95 6.04
N PHE A 64 -4.95 2.10 5.71
CA PHE A 64 -5.94 2.75 6.57
C PHE A 64 -6.15 1.97 7.88
N ILE A 65 -6.42 0.66 7.79
CA ILE A 65 -6.68 -0.20 8.95
C ILE A 65 -5.46 -0.27 9.87
N LEU A 66 -4.28 -0.58 9.32
CA LEU A 66 -3.04 -0.69 10.10
C LEU A 66 -2.67 0.63 10.78
N SER A 67 -2.79 1.74 10.05
CA SER A 67 -2.48 3.06 10.62
C SER A 67 -3.42 3.42 11.77
N GLU A 68 -4.71 3.09 11.68
CA GLU A 68 -5.63 3.32 12.81
C GLU A 68 -5.41 2.36 13.97
N LEU A 69 -5.09 1.09 13.69
CA LEU A 69 -4.83 0.10 14.71
C LEU A 69 -3.59 0.46 15.53
N LEU A 70 -2.50 0.89 14.87
CA LEU A 70 -1.32 1.45 15.54
C LEU A 70 -1.68 2.72 16.33
N ARG A 71 -2.49 3.61 15.77
CA ARG A 71 -2.89 4.85 16.46
C ARG A 71 -3.64 4.54 17.75
N LEU A 72 -4.60 3.62 17.71
CA LEU A 72 -5.35 3.16 18.88
C LEU A 72 -4.44 2.49 19.91
N PHE A 73 -3.52 1.64 19.46
CA PHE A 73 -2.52 1.02 20.33
C PHE A 73 -1.67 2.05 21.06
N PHE A 74 -1.14 3.06 20.34
CA PHE A 74 -0.36 4.14 20.96
C PHE A 74 -1.19 5.00 21.91
N ILE A 75 -2.45 5.31 21.59
CA ILE A 75 -3.37 6.03 22.49
C ILE A 75 -3.57 5.24 23.80
N PHE A 76 -3.75 3.92 23.68
CA PHE A 76 -3.93 3.03 24.82
C PHE A 76 -2.67 2.96 25.70
N VAL A 77 -1.50 2.72 25.10
CA VAL A 77 -0.22 2.58 25.81
C VAL A 77 0.22 3.88 26.46
N LEU A 78 0.18 5.00 25.74
CA LEU A 78 0.60 6.31 26.27
C LEU A 78 -0.48 6.96 27.16
N ARG A 79 -1.68 6.37 27.26
CA ARG A 79 -2.87 6.94 27.92
C ARG A 79 -3.16 8.39 27.49
N LYS A 80 -2.77 8.78 26.27
CA LYS A 80 -2.96 10.13 25.74
C LYS A 80 -4.18 10.18 24.82
N LYS A 81 -5.10 11.11 25.07
CA LYS A 81 -6.30 11.31 24.23
C LYS A 81 -6.00 11.75 22.79
N ARG A 82 -4.85 12.39 22.53
CA ARG A 82 -4.46 12.86 21.19
C ARG A 82 -2.98 12.61 20.94
N LEU A 83 -2.68 12.05 19.77
CA LEU A 83 -1.32 11.92 19.25
C LEU A 83 -0.96 13.17 18.45
N GLY A 84 0.27 13.65 18.64
CA GLY A 84 0.81 14.79 17.89
C GLY A 84 0.97 14.46 16.40
N LEU A 85 1.13 15.49 15.57
CA LEU A 85 1.26 15.34 14.12
C LEU A 85 2.50 14.52 13.75
N ALA A 86 3.62 14.71 14.45
CA ALA A 86 4.85 13.93 14.28
C ALA A 86 4.65 12.42 14.53
N ALA A 87 3.87 12.04 15.55
CA ALA A 87 3.58 10.63 15.84
C ALA A 87 2.71 10.00 14.74
N ASN A 88 1.73 10.74 14.22
CA ASN A 88 0.93 10.26 13.08
C ASN A 88 1.78 10.11 11.81
N ILE A 89 2.74 11.01 11.58
CA ILE A 89 3.70 10.87 10.46
C ILE A 89 4.51 9.59 10.61
N LEU A 90 5.09 9.35 11.79
CA LEU A 90 5.87 8.15 12.07
C LEU A 90 5.05 6.87 11.86
N ILE A 91 3.80 6.83 12.32
CA ILE A 91 2.92 5.66 12.15
C ILE A 91 2.62 5.41 10.67
N VAL A 92 2.25 6.44 9.91
CA VAL A 92 1.92 6.26 8.49
C VAL A 92 3.17 5.88 7.69
N ALA A 93 4.32 6.48 7.99
CA ALA A 93 5.59 6.14 7.34
C ALA A 93 6.03 4.70 7.65
N SER A 94 5.91 4.25 8.90
CA SER A 94 6.30 2.88 9.27
C SER A 94 5.35 1.84 8.67
N VAL A 95 4.05 2.11 8.63
CA VAL A 95 3.06 1.22 7.98
C VAL A 95 3.28 1.18 6.47
N ALA A 96 3.52 2.32 5.83
CA ALA A 96 3.82 2.37 4.39
C ALA A 96 5.11 1.62 4.06
N TRP A 97 6.15 1.77 4.89
CA TRP A 97 7.39 1.02 4.76
C TRP A 97 7.18 -0.49 4.93
N LEU A 98 6.36 -0.90 5.91
CA LEU A 98 6.00 -2.31 6.10
C LEU A 98 5.29 -2.87 4.86
N LEU A 99 4.34 -2.13 4.30
CA LEU A 99 3.63 -2.50 3.08
C LEU A 99 4.56 -2.61 1.87
N HIS A 100 5.53 -1.70 1.74
CA HIS A 100 6.58 -1.74 0.73
C HIS A 100 7.44 -3.01 0.84
N LEU A 101 7.79 -3.43 2.05
CA LEU A 101 8.58 -4.65 2.29
C LEU A 101 7.78 -5.93 2.06
N ILE A 102 6.53 -5.97 2.54
CA ILE A 102 5.69 -7.16 2.44
C ILE A 102 5.37 -7.48 0.98
N LYS A 103 5.15 -6.45 0.13
CA LYS A 103 4.68 -6.59 -1.25
C LYS A 103 3.60 -7.66 -1.33
N LEU A 104 2.41 -7.38 -0.78
CA LEU A 104 1.28 -8.31 -0.50
C LEU A 104 1.04 -9.46 -1.52
N PHE A 105 1.39 -9.28 -2.80
CA PHE A 105 1.21 -10.21 -3.92
C PHE A 105 2.51 -10.79 -4.49
N SER A 106 3.70 -10.38 -4.01
CA SER A 106 4.99 -10.96 -4.40
C SER A 106 5.20 -12.36 -3.83
N LEU A 107 4.46 -12.75 -2.79
CA LEU A 107 4.47 -14.12 -2.25
C LEU A 107 3.60 -15.09 -3.06
N THR A 108 2.74 -14.59 -3.95
CA THR A 108 1.84 -15.41 -4.77
C THR A 108 2.31 -15.59 -6.21
N THR A 109 3.44 -14.98 -6.57
CA THR A 109 4.19 -15.18 -7.82
C THR A 109 5.42 -16.01 -7.53
#